data_AF-A0A6J5HTD6-F1
#
_entry.id   AF-A0A6J5HTD6-F1
#
_cell.length_a   1.000
_cell.length_b   1.000
_cell.length_c   1.000
_cell.angle_alpha   90.00
_cell.angle_beta   90.00
_cell.angle_gamma   90.00
#
_symmetry.space_group_name_H-M   'P 1'
#
loop_
_entity.id
_entity.type
_entity.pdbx_description
1 polymer ?
#
loop_
_entity_poly.entity_id
_entity_poly.type
_entity_poly.pdbx_seq_one_letter_code
_entity_poly.pdbx_strand_id
1 'polypeptide(L)'
;MRKIINDNSATGFRLQKFGEALRTTPPKLARTNQLIFLCGANKSFGEVSMRRSAVKKFISSLSKNYTVLYAEGIFNELRKFENQKNALDLEHWISEIADKVVIILESESAFCELGAFSHRELRHKLVVINNSAFENSQSFINTGPIAAIKEAKAPVIWYPMNRDGIKTQDGIGATFSDLKSAISALPPDRTPIEFKTLSELSANKISLYFLHDIVVLCSPVTHEEIILILKKIFDHSNLDTVKNLLGVLREAKLIRTKKIDGKWLYAPTSVEMFLTYQYNVHALMAAFRSHHVRFNRDRFSEEQSTIE
;
A
#
# COMPACT_ATOMS: atom_id res chain seq x y z
N MET A 1 27.25 -2.47 -9.00
CA MET A 1 26.73 -2.07 -7.67
C MET A 1 27.48 -0.89 -7.05
N ARG A 2 28.74 -1.01 -6.58
CA ARG A 2 29.46 0.12 -5.91
C ARG A 2 29.62 1.39 -6.77
N LYS A 3 29.55 1.28 -8.10
CA LYS A 3 29.61 2.42 -9.03
C LYS A 3 28.41 3.38 -8.94
N ILE A 4 27.23 2.92 -8.48
CA ILE A 4 26.03 3.78 -8.39
C ILE A 4 26.17 4.81 -7.26
N ILE A 5 26.83 4.41 -6.17
CA ILE A 5 26.99 5.23 -4.95
C ILE A 5 28.36 5.88 -4.83
N ASN A 6 29.23 5.76 -5.84
CA ASN A 6 30.56 6.38 -5.83
C ASN A 6 30.42 7.90 -6.01
N ASP A 7 31.01 8.69 -5.12
CA ASP A 7 30.90 10.16 -5.13
C ASP A 7 31.47 10.81 -6.40
N ASN A 8 32.44 10.15 -7.05
CA ASN A 8 33.00 10.60 -8.33
C ASN A 8 32.12 10.21 -9.53
N SER A 9 31.00 9.51 -9.32
CA SER A 9 30.02 9.20 -10.36
C SER A 9 28.89 10.22 -10.35
N ALA A 10 28.32 10.50 -11.53
CA ALA A 10 27.17 11.39 -11.65
C ALA A 10 25.96 10.92 -10.81
N THR A 11 25.77 9.61 -10.65
CA THR A 11 24.72 9.04 -9.81
C THR A 11 25.00 9.27 -8.32
N GLY A 12 26.22 8.97 -7.86
CA GLY A 12 26.58 9.09 -6.44
C GLY A 12 26.57 10.54 -5.97
N PHE A 13 27.18 11.44 -6.74
CA PHE A 13 27.15 12.89 -6.45
C PHE A 13 25.72 13.42 -6.35
N ARG A 14 24.83 13.05 -7.29
CA ARG A 14 23.44 13.53 -7.29
C ARG A 14 22.59 12.90 -6.18
N LEU A 15 22.89 11.66 -5.77
CA LEU A 15 22.26 11.04 -4.60
C LEU A 15 22.64 11.75 -3.30
N GLN A 16 23.92 12.09 -3.15
CA GLN A 16 24.39 12.87 -2.00
C GLN A 16 23.67 14.22 -1.92
N LYS A 17 23.61 14.96 -3.04
CA LYS A 17 22.88 16.23 -3.12
C LYS A 17 21.38 16.09 -2.90
N PHE A 18 20.78 14.98 -3.33
CA PHE A 18 19.39 14.68 -3.02
C PHE A 18 19.18 14.47 -1.52
N GLY A 19 20.04 13.68 -0.86
CA GLY A 19 19.98 13.47 0.60
C GLY A 19 20.18 14.76 1.40
N GLU A 20 21.11 15.62 0.99
CA GLU A 20 21.28 16.98 1.56
C GLU A 20 19.98 17.80 1.41
N ALA A 21 19.36 17.80 0.22
CA ALA A 21 18.14 18.53 -0.06
C ALA A 21 16.93 18.04 0.77
N LEU A 22 16.84 16.73 1.07
CA LEU A 22 15.80 16.20 1.95
C LEU A 22 15.89 16.76 3.38
N ARG A 23 17.09 17.16 3.83
CA ARG A 23 17.32 17.77 5.15
C ARG A 23 17.02 19.26 5.14
N THR A 24 17.50 19.98 4.13
CA THR A 24 17.44 21.45 4.07
C THR A 24 16.12 21.98 3.52
N THR A 25 15.50 21.23 2.61
CA THR A 25 14.23 21.57 1.96
C THR A 25 13.31 20.34 1.97
N PRO A 26 12.69 20.03 3.12
CA PRO A 26 11.96 18.78 3.29
C PRO A 26 10.81 18.65 2.29
N PRO A 27 10.58 17.43 1.76
CA PRO A 27 9.56 17.23 0.74
C PRO A 27 8.16 17.40 1.31
N LYS A 28 7.19 17.62 0.42
CA LYS A 28 5.77 17.71 0.74
C LYS A 28 4.99 16.69 -0.05
N LEU A 29 3.87 16.23 0.49
CA LEU A 29 2.98 15.33 -0.23
C LEU A 29 2.46 16.01 -1.51
N ALA A 30 2.71 15.41 -2.67
CA ALA A 30 2.28 15.89 -3.99
C ALA A 30 0.82 15.50 -4.26
N ARG A 31 0.53 14.24 -3.96
CA ARG A 31 -0.74 13.55 -4.17
C ARG A 31 -0.88 12.43 -3.15
N THR A 32 -2.11 11.95 -2.97
CA THR A 32 -2.41 10.77 -2.19
C THR A 32 -3.00 9.71 -3.10
N ASN A 33 -2.70 8.46 -2.79
CA ASN A 33 -3.45 7.30 -3.25
C ASN A 33 -4.20 6.75 -2.04
N GLN A 34 -5.51 6.63 -2.14
CA GLN A 34 -6.30 6.06 -1.08
C GLN A 34 -6.15 4.55 -1.08
N LEU A 35 -5.45 4.02 -0.09
CA LEU A 35 -5.21 2.59 0.11
C LEU A 35 -6.36 2.03 0.95
N ILE A 36 -7.24 1.29 0.29
CA ILE A 36 -8.43 0.70 0.89
C ILE A 36 -8.23 -0.80 0.95
N PHE A 37 -8.17 -1.34 2.16
CA PHE A 37 -8.09 -2.78 2.36
C PHE A 37 -9.51 -3.33 2.41
N LEU A 38 -9.78 -4.36 1.63
CA LEU A 38 -11.09 -4.97 1.51
C LEU A 38 -11.04 -6.40 2.02
N CYS A 39 -11.73 -6.65 3.12
CA CYS A 39 -11.90 -7.94 3.78
C CYS A 39 -13.30 -8.52 3.52
N GLY A 40 -13.45 -9.83 3.68
CA GLY A 40 -14.72 -10.54 3.46
C GLY A 40 -14.50 -11.99 3.07
N ALA A 41 -15.54 -12.64 2.54
CA ALA A 41 -15.47 -14.04 2.17
C ALA A 41 -14.72 -14.28 0.85
N ASN A 42 -14.27 -15.51 0.70
CA ASN A 42 -13.87 -16.09 -0.58
C ASN A 42 -14.85 -17.21 -0.96
N LYS A 43 -15.11 -17.39 -2.26
CA LYS A 43 -15.89 -18.53 -2.77
C LYS A 43 -15.10 -19.84 -2.64
N SER A 44 -13.80 -19.75 -2.90
CA SER A 44 -12.82 -20.83 -2.85
C SER A 44 -11.43 -20.23 -2.64
N PHE A 45 -10.39 -21.05 -2.45
CA PHE A 45 -9.03 -20.55 -2.26
C PHE A 45 -8.60 -19.68 -3.46
N GLY A 46 -8.29 -18.40 -3.21
CA GLY A 46 -7.89 -17.44 -4.24
C GLY A 46 -9.03 -16.81 -5.05
N GLU A 47 -10.28 -17.23 -4.85
CA GLU A 47 -11.45 -16.66 -5.54
C GLU A 47 -12.32 -15.86 -4.57
N VAL A 48 -12.33 -14.54 -4.73
CA VAL A 48 -13.10 -13.63 -3.86
C VAL A 48 -14.62 -13.75 -4.04
N SER A 49 -15.38 -13.34 -3.02
CA SER A 49 -16.84 -13.27 -3.10
C SER A 49 -17.34 -12.30 -4.19
N MET A 50 -18.58 -12.51 -4.65
CA MET A 50 -19.24 -11.58 -5.58
C MET A 50 -19.39 -10.19 -4.97
N ARG A 51 -19.64 -10.08 -3.66
CA ARG A 51 -19.73 -8.80 -2.96
C ARG A 51 -18.40 -8.06 -2.95
N ARG A 52 -17.30 -8.74 -2.62
CA ARG A 52 -15.95 -8.15 -2.66
C ARG A 52 -15.59 -7.69 -4.07
N SER A 53 -15.89 -8.51 -5.07
CA SER A 53 -15.68 -8.14 -6.49
C SER A 53 -16.48 -6.89 -6.88
N ALA A 54 -17.77 -6.83 -6.51
CA ALA A 54 -18.63 -5.68 -6.79
C ALA A 54 -18.16 -4.41 -6.08
N VAL A 55 -17.82 -4.50 -4.78
CA VAL A 55 -17.29 -3.40 -3.98
C VAL A 55 -15.96 -2.89 -4.56
N LYS A 56 -15.03 -3.79 -4.88
CA LYS A 56 -13.75 -3.42 -5.51
C LYS A 56 -13.96 -2.70 -6.83
N LYS A 57 -14.80 -3.25 -7.72
CA LYS A 57 -15.12 -2.65 -9.02
C LYS A 57 -15.73 -1.26 -8.87
N PHE A 58 -16.64 -1.08 -7.91
CA PHE A 58 -17.26 0.21 -7.62
C PHE A 58 -16.23 1.22 -7.10
N ILE A 59 -15.47 0.89 -6.05
CA ILE A 59 -14.49 1.81 -5.47
C ILE A 59 -13.44 2.22 -6.51
N SER A 60 -12.92 1.26 -7.28
CA SER A 60 -11.92 1.54 -8.32
C SER A 60 -12.46 2.35 -9.50
N SER A 61 -13.79 2.41 -9.72
CA SER A 61 -14.38 3.26 -10.75
C SER A 61 -14.57 4.72 -10.31
N LEU A 62 -14.53 5.00 -9.01
CA LEU A 62 -14.71 6.36 -8.47
C LEU A 62 -13.52 7.27 -8.76
N SER A 63 -12.30 6.74 -8.70
CA SER A 63 -11.06 7.50 -8.90
C SER A 63 -9.88 6.60 -9.22
N LYS A 64 -8.99 7.06 -10.10
CA LYS A 64 -7.70 6.39 -10.36
C LYS A 64 -6.76 6.40 -9.15
N ASN A 65 -7.00 7.31 -8.21
CA ASN A 65 -6.24 7.42 -6.96
C ASN A 65 -6.84 6.55 -5.83
N TYR A 66 -7.81 5.68 -6.12
CA TYR A 66 -8.34 4.73 -5.14
C TYR A 66 -7.81 3.34 -5.49
N THR A 67 -7.01 2.78 -4.59
CA THR A 67 -6.44 1.45 -4.75
C THR A 67 -7.05 0.52 -3.72
N VAL A 68 -7.77 -0.49 -4.21
CA VAL A 68 -8.39 -1.52 -3.38
C VAL A 68 -7.51 -2.75 -3.36
N LEU A 69 -7.02 -3.06 -2.16
CA LEU A 69 -6.20 -4.23 -1.87
C LEU A 69 -7.04 -5.29 -1.19
N TYR A 70 -6.88 -6.54 -1.61
CA TYR A 70 -7.39 -7.66 -0.83
C TYR A 70 -6.35 -7.96 0.26
N ALA A 71 -6.78 -8.03 1.51
CA ALA A 71 -5.87 -8.16 2.64
C ALA A 71 -4.99 -9.43 2.52
N GLU A 72 -5.54 -10.53 2.00
CA GLU A 72 -4.82 -11.78 1.77
C GLU A 72 -3.64 -11.67 0.80
N GLY A 73 -3.70 -10.78 -0.21
CA GLY A 73 -2.58 -10.57 -1.13
C GLY A 73 -1.38 -9.98 -0.39
N ILE A 74 -1.64 -9.00 0.46
CA ILE A 74 -0.63 -8.35 1.30
C ILE A 74 -0.10 -9.32 2.35
N PHE A 75 -0.96 -10.09 3.01
CA PHE A 75 -0.54 -11.12 3.96
C PHE A 75 0.39 -12.15 3.32
N ASN A 76 0.05 -12.62 2.12
CA ASN A 76 0.87 -13.57 1.38
C ASN A 76 2.24 -12.98 1.02
N GLU A 77 2.31 -11.69 0.71
CA GLU A 77 3.58 -11.00 0.48
C GLU A 77 4.43 -10.87 1.74
N LEU A 78 3.84 -10.38 2.83
CA LEU A 78 4.58 -10.15 4.07
C LEU A 78 5.11 -11.47 4.67
N ARG A 79 4.35 -12.56 4.54
CA ARG A 79 4.77 -13.92 4.96
C ARG A 79 5.99 -14.45 4.22
N LYS A 80 6.31 -13.95 3.02
CA LYS A 80 7.51 -14.38 2.27
C LYS A 80 8.81 -13.87 2.90
N PHE A 81 8.75 -12.82 3.72
CA PHE A 81 9.94 -12.10 4.20
C PHE A 81 10.12 -12.14 5.72
N GLU A 82 9.03 -12.28 6.47
CA GLU A 82 9.08 -12.35 7.93
C GLU A 82 8.86 -13.79 8.41
N ASN A 83 9.85 -14.34 9.11
CA ASN A 83 9.71 -15.64 9.77
C ASN A 83 8.56 -15.58 10.79
N GLN A 84 7.46 -16.27 10.47
CA GLN A 84 6.39 -16.64 11.42
C GLN A 84 5.74 -15.49 12.20
N LYS A 85 5.37 -14.38 11.55
CA LYS A 85 4.36 -13.49 12.13
C LYS A 85 2.96 -14.06 11.91
N ASN A 86 2.16 -14.09 12.98
CA ASN A 86 0.78 -14.55 12.87
C ASN A 86 -0.05 -13.51 12.08
N ALA A 87 -1.27 -13.87 11.65
CA ALA A 87 -2.09 -12.95 10.84
C ALA A 87 -2.39 -11.62 11.56
N LEU A 88 -2.57 -11.64 12.88
CA LEU A 88 -2.85 -10.45 13.69
C LEU A 88 -1.67 -9.47 13.72
N ASP A 89 -0.44 -9.97 13.77
CA ASP A 89 0.75 -9.09 13.74
C ASP A 89 0.87 -8.33 12.40
N LEU A 90 0.45 -8.98 11.31
CA LEU A 90 0.44 -8.38 9.97
C LEU A 90 -0.70 -7.36 9.82
N GLU A 91 -1.80 -7.51 10.56
CA GLU A 91 -2.92 -6.57 10.55
C GLU A 91 -2.52 -5.20 11.08
N HIS A 92 -1.70 -5.14 12.14
CA HIS A 92 -1.18 -3.86 12.63
C HIS A 92 -0.41 -3.13 11.52
N TRP A 93 0.45 -3.85 10.80
CA TRP A 93 1.22 -3.31 9.67
C TRP A 93 0.33 -2.79 8.53
N ILE A 94 -0.69 -3.57 8.16
CA ILE A 94 -1.70 -3.18 7.18
C ILE A 94 -2.45 -1.93 7.62
N SER A 95 -2.84 -1.90 8.89
CA SER A 95 -3.68 -0.85 9.43
C SER A 95 -2.96 0.50 9.50
N GLU A 96 -1.65 0.51 9.71
CA GLU A 96 -0.83 1.73 9.69
C GLU A 96 -0.74 2.35 8.28
N ILE A 97 -0.72 1.51 7.24
CA ILE A 97 -0.62 1.95 5.84
C ILE A 97 -1.99 2.27 5.23
N ALA A 98 -3.05 1.56 5.66
CA ALA A 98 -4.39 1.74 5.15
C ALA A 98 -4.98 3.09 5.54
N ASP A 99 -5.68 3.73 4.60
CA ASP A 99 -6.55 4.87 4.93
C ASP A 99 -7.90 4.38 5.44
N LYS A 100 -8.41 3.29 4.85
CA LYS A 100 -9.67 2.64 5.22
C LYS A 100 -9.53 1.13 5.14
N VAL A 101 -10.25 0.45 6.04
CA VAL A 101 -10.42 -1.00 6.03
C VAL A 101 -11.92 -1.27 5.90
N VAL A 102 -12.32 -1.77 4.73
CA VAL A 102 -13.70 -2.15 4.43
C VAL A 102 -13.87 -3.63 4.76
N ILE A 103 -14.79 -3.97 5.66
CA ILE A 103 -15.06 -5.36 6.05
C ILE A 103 -16.50 -5.70 5.70
N ILE A 104 -16.69 -6.70 4.84
CA ILE A 104 -18.01 -7.28 4.56
C ILE A 104 -18.20 -8.47 5.50
N LEU A 105 -19.18 -8.40 6.40
CA LEU A 105 -19.45 -9.44 7.39
C LEU A 105 -20.24 -10.61 6.78
N GLU A 106 -19.52 -11.45 6.04
CA GLU A 106 -20.08 -12.58 5.28
C GLU A 106 -19.36 -13.93 5.52
N SER A 107 -18.40 -14.00 6.46
CA SER A 107 -17.70 -15.23 6.83
C SER A 107 -17.15 -15.19 8.25
N GLU A 108 -16.79 -16.36 8.80
CA GLU A 108 -16.07 -16.52 10.06
C GLU A 108 -14.77 -15.72 10.12
N SER A 109 -14.02 -15.69 9.00
CA SER A 109 -12.80 -14.88 8.89
C SER A 109 -13.11 -13.39 9.03
N ALA A 110 -14.16 -12.90 8.36
CA ALA A 110 -14.55 -11.50 8.42
C ALA A 110 -15.00 -11.07 9.82
N PHE A 111 -15.65 -11.96 10.58
CA PHE A 111 -15.98 -11.71 11.99
C PHE A 111 -14.74 -11.65 12.88
N CYS A 112 -13.73 -12.49 12.61
CA CYS A 112 -12.44 -12.43 13.31
C CYS A 112 -11.69 -11.12 13.02
N GLU A 113 -11.59 -10.75 11.74
CA GLU A 113 -10.97 -9.49 11.28
C GLU A 113 -11.70 -8.27 11.88
N LEU A 114 -13.03 -8.29 11.95
CA LEU A 114 -13.80 -7.25 12.63
C LEU A 114 -13.35 -7.09 14.09
N GLY A 115 -13.20 -8.20 14.81
CA GLY A 115 -12.69 -8.19 16.17
C GLY A 115 -11.32 -7.54 16.27
N ALA A 116 -10.38 -7.98 15.43
CA ALA A 116 -9.00 -7.51 15.49
C ALA A 116 -8.84 -6.03 15.11
N PHE A 117 -9.52 -5.57 14.05
CA PHE A 117 -9.46 -4.16 13.62
C PHE A 117 -10.33 -3.22 14.48
N SER A 118 -11.23 -3.75 15.32
CA SER A 118 -12.07 -2.91 16.21
C SER A 118 -11.31 -2.33 17.41
N HIS A 119 -10.01 -2.62 17.53
CA HIS A 119 -9.15 -2.02 18.55
C HIS A 119 -9.14 -0.48 18.49
N ARG A 120 -8.90 0.16 19.64
CA ARG A 120 -9.05 1.62 19.84
C ARG A 120 -8.28 2.47 18.82
N GLU A 121 -7.11 2.01 18.42
CA GLU A 121 -6.22 2.70 17.49
C GLU A 121 -6.70 2.61 16.04
N LEU A 122 -7.43 1.57 15.67
CA LEU A 122 -7.72 1.24 14.26
C LEU A 122 -9.19 1.42 13.88
N ARG A 123 -10.10 1.32 14.86
CA ARG A 123 -11.55 1.37 14.64
C ARG A 123 -12.05 2.58 13.86
N HIS A 124 -11.35 3.71 13.94
CA HIS A 124 -11.69 4.94 13.19
C HIS A 124 -11.47 4.82 11.67
N LYS A 125 -10.67 3.83 11.22
CA LYS A 125 -10.42 3.53 9.80
C LYS A 125 -11.42 2.54 9.21
N LEU A 126 -12.24 1.89 10.04
CA LEU A 126 -13.15 0.84 9.60
C LEU A 126 -14.35 1.40 8.83
N VAL A 127 -14.80 0.63 7.84
CA VAL A 127 -16.10 0.76 7.17
C VAL A 127 -16.70 -0.64 7.13
N VAL A 128 -17.73 -0.88 7.93
CA VAL A 128 -18.33 -2.23 8.05
C VAL A 128 -19.58 -2.31 7.20
N ILE A 129 -19.71 -3.37 6.41
CA ILE A 129 -20.93 -3.71 5.68
C ILE A 129 -21.51 -4.97 6.31
N ASN A 130 -22.75 -4.92 6.79
CA ASN A 130 -23.39 -6.02 7.50
C ASN A 130 -24.86 -6.24 7.07
N ASN A 131 -25.38 -7.43 7.39
CA ASN A 131 -26.74 -7.82 7.06
C ASN A 131 -27.74 -7.10 7.99
N SER A 132 -28.67 -6.35 7.42
CA SER A 132 -29.70 -5.60 8.16
C SER A 132 -30.58 -6.49 9.03
N ALA A 133 -30.70 -7.79 8.71
CA ALA A 133 -31.41 -8.76 9.55
C ALA A 133 -30.85 -8.85 10.99
N PHE A 134 -29.58 -8.47 11.20
CA PHE A 134 -28.92 -8.50 12.52
C PHE A 134 -28.78 -7.13 13.17
N GLU A 135 -29.25 -6.04 12.55
CA GLU A 135 -29.01 -4.67 13.03
C GLU A 135 -29.46 -4.44 14.48
N ASN A 136 -30.60 -5.03 14.86
CA ASN A 136 -31.16 -4.94 16.21
C ASN A 136 -30.95 -6.20 17.06
N SER A 137 -30.09 -7.13 16.62
CA SER A 137 -29.83 -8.36 17.37
C SER A 137 -29.06 -8.09 18.66
N GLN A 138 -29.41 -8.80 19.73
CA GLN A 138 -28.61 -8.83 20.97
C GLN A 138 -27.45 -9.82 20.82
N SER A 139 -26.44 -9.43 20.03
CA SER A 139 -25.25 -10.24 19.77
C SER A 139 -23.99 -9.55 20.27
N PHE A 140 -22.97 -10.34 20.61
CA PHE A 140 -21.65 -9.80 20.97
C PHE A 140 -21.06 -8.95 19.84
N ILE A 141 -21.35 -9.28 18.58
CA ILE A 141 -20.94 -8.47 17.41
C ILE A 141 -21.49 -7.03 17.54
N ASN A 142 -22.78 -6.90 17.88
CA ASN A 142 -23.44 -5.60 18.01
C ASN A 142 -23.01 -4.83 19.25
N THR A 143 -22.93 -5.51 20.41
CA THR A 143 -22.60 -4.87 21.69
C THR A 143 -21.10 -4.64 21.89
N GLY A 144 -20.25 -5.33 21.12
CA GLY A 144 -18.79 -5.23 21.16
C GLY A 144 -18.23 -4.40 19.98
N PRO A 145 -17.69 -5.04 18.93
CA PRO A 145 -16.96 -4.35 17.88
C PRO A 145 -17.80 -3.30 17.13
N ILE A 146 -19.07 -3.58 16.82
CA ILE A 146 -19.94 -2.60 16.14
C ILE A 146 -20.20 -1.38 17.03
N ALA A 147 -20.43 -1.57 18.34
CA ALA A 147 -20.57 -0.46 19.29
C ALA A 147 -19.28 0.38 19.34
N ALA A 148 -18.11 -0.27 19.44
CA ALA A 148 -16.81 0.41 19.45
C ALA A 148 -16.56 1.23 18.17
N ILE A 149 -16.96 0.72 17.01
CA ILE A 149 -16.86 1.43 15.72
C ILE A 149 -17.78 2.64 15.70
N LYS A 150 -19.03 2.51 16.19
CA LYS A 150 -19.98 3.62 16.31
C LYS A 150 -19.49 4.71 17.25
N GLU A 151 -18.89 4.36 18.40
CA GLU A 151 -18.26 5.33 19.32
C GLU A 151 -17.15 6.15 18.62
N ALA A 152 -16.37 5.50 17.76
CA ALA A 152 -15.34 6.14 16.96
C ALA A 152 -15.89 6.91 15.75
N LYS A 153 -17.23 6.98 15.59
CA LYS A 153 -17.93 7.59 14.45
C LYS A 153 -17.53 6.97 13.10
N ALA A 154 -17.08 5.71 13.11
CA ALA A 154 -16.77 4.98 11.90
C ALA A 154 -18.05 4.36 11.29
N PRO A 155 -18.15 4.27 9.96
CA PRO A 155 -19.40 3.87 9.30
C PRO A 155 -19.73 2.38 9.46
N VAL A 156 -21.00 2.09 9.71
CA VAL A 156 -21.59 0.75 9.64
C VAL A 156 -22.79 0.82 8.70
N ILE A 157 -22.68 0.15 7.55
CA ILE A 157 -23.65 0.17 6.46
C ILE A 157 -24.45 -1.13 6.51
N TRP A 158 -25.75 -1.03 6.65
CA TRP A 158 -26.65 -2.17 6.75
C TRP A 158 -27.44 -2.34 5.46
N TYR A 159 -27.53 -3.57 4.96
CA TYR A 159 -28.40 -3.88 3.83
C TYR A 159 -28.88 -5.35 3.88
N PRO A 160 -29.98 -5.70 3.19
CA PRO A 160 -30.46 -7.09 3.15
C PRO A 160 -29.48 -8.00 2.37
N MET A 161 -28.71 -8.82 3.09
CA MET A 161 -27.74 -9.73 2.49
C MET A 161 -28.38 -11.10 2.19
N ASN A 162 -28.28 -11.56 0.95
CA ASN A 162 -28.74 -12.90 0.57
C ASN A 162 -27.74 -13.98 1.05
N ARG A 163 -28.24 -15.15 1.48
CA ARG A 163 -27.36 -16.25 1.95
C ARG A 163 -26.32 -16.67 0.88
N ASP A 164 -26.73 -16.75 -0.38
CA ASP A 164 -25.86 -17.14 -1.49
C ASP A 164 -25.03 -15.99 -2.10
N GLY A 165 -25.08 -14.79 -1.50
CA GLY A 165 -24.42 -13.60 -2.04
C GLY A 165 -22.89 -13.67 -2.10
N ILE A 166 -22.28 -14.69 -1.50
CA ILE A 166 -20.86 -15.00 -1.70
C ILE A 166 -20.61 -15.47 -3.15
N LYS A 167 -21.51 -16.31 -3.68
CA LYS A 167 -21.38 -16.96 -5.00
C LYS A 167 -22.12 -16.21 -6.11
N THR A 168 -23.26 -15.59 -5.78
CA THR A 168 -24.09 -14.84 -6.73
C THR A 168 -24.17 -13.37 -6.32
N GLN A 169 -24.37 -12.46 -7.28
CA GLN A 169 -24.49 -11.05 -6.93
C GLN A 169 -25.86 -10.77 -6.30
N ASP A 170 -25.86 -10.14 -5.11
CA ASP A 170 -27.07 -9.69 -4.42
C ASP A 170 -27.23 -8.15 -4.47
N GLY A 171 -28.06 -7.61 -3.58
CA GLY A 171 -28.34 -6.17 -3.45
C GLY A 171 -27.19 -5.29 -2.93
N ILE A 172 -25.94 -5.77 -2.88
CA ILE A 172 -24.76 -5.02 -2.36
C ILE A 172 -24.63 -3.61 -2.94
N GLY A 173 -25.12 -3.36 -4.15
CA GLY A 173 -25.14 -2.04 -4.78
C GLY A 173 -25.89 -0.96 -3.98
N ALA A 174 -26.83 -1.35 -3.11
CA ALA A 174 -27.52 -0.42 -2.20
C ALA A 174 -26.55 0.30 -1.25
N THR A 175 -25.38 -0.29 -0.96
CA THR A 175 -24.37 0.26 -0.05
C THR A 175 -23.50 1.34 -0.69
N PHE A 176 -23.52 1.51 -2.02
CA PHE A 176 -22.50 2.25 -2.75
C PHE A 176 -22.47 3.75 -2.48
N SER A 177 -23.64 4.37 -2.22
CA SER A 177 -23.72 5.79 -1.86
C SER A 177 -23.05 6.06 -0.51
N ASP A 178 -23.39 5.26 0.50
CA ASP A 178 -22.83 5.37 1.85
C ASP A 178 -21.35 4.99 1.86
N LEU A 179 -20.99 3.96 1.11
CA LEU A 179 -19.60 3.54 0.94
C LEU A 179 -18.76 4.66 0.33
N LYS A 180 -19.22 5.29 -0.76
CA LYS A 180 -18.53 6.43 -1.38
C LYS A 180 -18.28 7.55 -0.38
N SER A 181 -19.29 7.86 0.44
CA SER A 181 -19.19 8.89 1.47
C SER A 181 -18.18 8.49 2.55
N ALA A 182 -18.22 7.24 3.01
CA ALA A 182 -17.34 6.66 4.03
C ALA A 182 -15.86 6.62 3.63
N ILE A 183 -15.59 6.40 2.34
CA ILE A 183 -14.23 6.33 1.80
C ILE A 183 -13.78 7.63 1.15
N SER A 184 -14.48 8.75 1.31
CA SER A 184 -14.02 9.99 0.66
C SER A 184 -12.65 10.42 1.20
N ALA A 185 -11.66 10.58 0.30
CA ALA A 185 -10.32 11.01 0.69
C ALA A 185 -10.28 12.50 1.04
N LEU A 186 -9.53 12.85 2.08
CA LEU A 186 -9.18 14.24 2.36
C LEU A 186 -8.09 14.70 1.38
N PRO A 187 -8.03 16.02 1.09
CA PRO A 187 -6.93 16.57 0.30
C PRO A 187 -5.58 16.27 0.97
N PRO A 188 -4.49 16.12 0.17
CA PRO A 188 -3.17 15.85 0.71
C PRO A 188 -2.74 16.93 1.70
N ASP A 189 -2.28 16.50 2.88
CA ASP A 189 -1.59 17.40 3.80
C ASP A 189 -0.28 17.88 3.18
N ARG A 190 -0.14 19.19 2.99
CA ARG A 190 1.03 19.83 2.37
C ARG A 190 2.09 20.22 3.40
N THR A 191 1.94 19.79 4.65
CA THR A 191 2.96 19.95 5.70
C THR A 191 4.28 19.31 5.25
N PRO A 192 5.43 20.00 5.42
CA PRO A 192 6.73 19.41 5.15
C PRO A 192 6.94 18.13 5.94
N ILE A 193 7.40 17.08 5.27
CA ILE A 193 7.70 15.79 5.87
C ILE A 193 9.13 15.82 6.40
N GLU A 194 9.29 15.62 7.70
CA GLU A 194 10.60 15.66 8.32
C GLU A 194 11.53 14.58 7.79
N PHE A 195 12.83 14.92 7.67
CA PHE A 195 13.87 13.98 7.25
C PHE A 195 13.89 12.71 8.11
N LYS A 196 13.66 12.86 9.42
CA LYS A 196 13.62 11.75 10.36
C LYS A 196 12.54 10.73 9.98
N THR A 197 11.32 11.19 9.71
CA THR A 197 10.19 10.36 9.26
C THR A 197 10.54 9.57 8.00
N LEU A 198 11.24 10.18 7.04
CA LEU A 198 11.70 9.49 5.82
C LEU A 198 12.78 8.46 6.11
N SER A 199 13.73 8.78 6.99
CA SER A 199 14.90 7.96 7.29
C SER A 199 14.60 6.72 8.15
N GLU A 200 13.51 6.75 8.92
CA GLU A 200 13.05 5.62 9.73
C GLU A 200 12.52 4.47 8.88
N LEU A 201 11.93 4.77 7.72
CA LEU A 201 11.31 3.80 6.83
C LEU A 201 10.33 2.85 7.54
N SER A 202 9.66 3.35 8.58
CA SER A 202 8.66 2.63 9.36
C SER A 202 7.47 2.20 8.49
N ALA A 203 6.64 1.31 9.04
CA ALA A 203 5.45 0.72 8.40
C ALA A 203 4.31 1.73 8.16
N ASN A 204 4.57 2.82 7.45
CA ASN A 204 3.60 3.90 7.25
C ASN A 204 3.55 4.35 5.80
N LYS A 205 2.53 5.14 5.48
CA LYS A 205 2.24 5.59 4.13
C LYS A 205 3.31 6.52 3.55
N ILE A 206 3.95 7.34 4.39
CA ILE A 206 5.02 8.25 3.96
C ILE A 206 6.25 7.45 3.52
N SER A 207 6.67 6.45 4.29
CA SER A 207 7.75 5.53 3.91
C SER A 207 7.42 4.78 2.63
N LEU A 208 6.17 4.31 2.48
CA LEU A 208 5.69 3.64 1.27
C LEU A 208 5.82 4.53 0.03
N TYR A 209 5.39 5.78 0.14
CA TYR A 209 5.47 6.78 -0.93
C TYR A 209 6.90 7.20 -1.26
N PHE A 210 7.73 7.43 -0.24
CA PHE A 210 9.13 7.73 -0.45
C PHE A 210 9.84 6.58 -1.17
N LEU A 211 9.59 5.33 -0.76
CA LEU A 211 10.18 4.16 -1.40
C LEU A 211 9.71 3.97 -2.85
N HIS A 212 8.43 4.24 -3.13
CA HIS A 212 7.93 4.30 -4.50
C HIS A 212 8.71 5.33 -5.32
N ASP A 213 8.89 6.53 -4.80
CA ASP A 213 9.60 7.60 -5.51
C ASP A 213 11.07 7.26 -5.72
N ILE A 214 11.73 6.57 -4.78
CA ILE A 214 13.08 6.02 -4.99
C ILE A 214 13.11 5.06 -6.18
N VAL A 215 12.11 4.17 -6.30
CA VAL A 215 11.97 3.29 -7.48
C VAL A 215 11.74 4.11 -8.75
N VAL A 216 10.92 5.15 -8.73
CA VAL A 216 10.73 6.05 -9.89
C VAL A 216 12.05 6.70 -10.31
N LEU A 217 12.79 7.25 -9.34
CA LEU A 217 14.01 8.00 -9.58
C LEU A 217 15.14 7.13 -10.13
N CYS A 218 15.20 5.87 -9.71
CA CYS A 218 16.36 5.00 -9.91
C CYS A 218 16.08 3.77 -10.80
N SER A 219 14.84 3.56 -11.24
CA SER A 219 14.45 2.35 -12.01
C SER A 219 15.16 2.21 -13.38
N PRO A 220 15.32 0.97 -13.88
CA PRO A 220 15.06 -0.31 -13.21
C PRO A 220 16.14 -0.67 -12.16
N VAL A 221 15.72 -1.01 -10.95
CA VAL A 221 16.61 -1.13 -9.77
C VAL A 221 16.42 -2.45 -9.02
N THR A 222 17.49 -3.06 -8.50
CA THR A 222 17.35 -4.27 -7.65
C THR A 222 17.13 -3.91 -6.18
N HIS A 223 16.71 -4.89 -5.37
CA HIS A 223 16.62 -4.71 -3.92
C HIS A 223 17.97 -4.28 -3.31
N GLU A 224 19.09 -4.90 -3.69
CA GLU A 224 20.41 -4.53 -3.17
C GLU A 224 20.80 -3.09 -3.52
N GLU A 225 20.45 -2.64 -4.73
CA GLU A 225 20.71 -1.27 -5.16
C GLU A 225 19.84 -0.26 -4.39
N ILE A 226 18.56 -0.56 -4.15
CA ILE A 226 17.69 0.25 -3.28
C ILE A 226 18.33 0.40 -1.90
N ILE A 227 18.78 -0.71 -1.29
CA ILE A 227 19.44 -0.68 0.03
C ILE A 227 20.70 0.21 0.01
N LEU A 228 21.53 0.11 -1.02
CA LEU A 228 22.72 0.96 -1.16
C LEU A 228 22.36 2.44 -1.35
N ILE A 229 21.32 2.73 -2.15
CA ILE A 229 20.83 4.09 -2.38
C ILE A 229 20.32 4.70 -1.07
N LEU A 230 19.48 3.98 -0.32
CA LEU A 230 18.93 4.44 0.95
C LEU A 230 20.04 4.68 1.99
N LYS A 231 21.03 3.78 2.10
CA LYS A 231 22.21 3.99 2.95
C LYS A 231 22.99 5.24 2.55
N LYS A 232 23.11 5.54 1.26
CA LYS A 232 23.80 6.75 0.79
C LYS A 232 23.02 8.03 1.07
N ILE A 233 21.69 7.97 1.13
CA ILE A 233 20.84 9.14 1.41
C ILE A 233 20.77 9.41 2.93
N PHE A 234 20.67 8.37 3.75
CA PHE A 234 20.34 8.49 5.18
C PHE A 234 21.49 8.20 6.14
N ASP A 235 22.63 7.68 5.67
CA ASP A 235 23.82 7.22 6.42
C ASP A 235 23.55 6.07 7.42
N HIS A 236 22.49 6.17 8.22
CA HIS A 236 22.03 5.18 9.19
C HIS A 236 20.51 5.00 9.12
N SER A 237 20.07 3.81 8.72
CA SER A 237 18.65 3.45 8.67
C SER A 237 18.49 1.98 9.01
N ASN A 238 17.47 1.64 9.79
CA ASN A 238 16.94 0.28 9.78
C ASN A 238 16.22 0.09 8.43
N LEU A 239 16.65 -0.91 7.66
CA LEU A 239 16.12 -1.18 6.32
C LEU A 239 15.34 -2.51 6.25
N ASP A 240 15.03 -3.09 7.41
CA ASP A 240 14.35 -4.39 7.51
C ASP A 240 12.94 -4.33 6.89
N THR A 241 12.29 -3.18 6.97
CA THR A 241 10.95 -2.91 6.43
C THR A 241 10.91 -2.71 4.92
N VAL A 242 12.05 -2.50 4.25
CA VAL A 242 12.09 -2.16 2.81
C VAL A 242 11.46 -3.25 1.96
N LYS A 243 11.73 -4.53 2.26
CA LYS A 243 11.11 -5.65 1.53
C LYS A 243 9.59 -5.67 1.68
N ASN A 244 9.10 -5.44 2.89
CA ASN A 244 7.66 -5.40 3.16
C ASN A 244 6.98 -4.24 2.41
N LEU A 245 7.58 -3.04 2.43
CA LEU A 245 7.07 -1.88 1.71
C LEU A 245 7.07 -2.12 0.19
N LEU A 246 8.11 -2.77 -0.37
CA LEU A 246 8.14 -3.17 -1.77
C LEU A 246 7.05 -4.20 -2.11
N GLY A 247 6.80 -5.16 -1.21
CA GLY A 247 5.69 -6.12 -1.34
C GLY A 247 4.35 -5.41 -1.44
N VAL A 248 4.09 -4.45 -0.54
CA VAL A 248 2.85 -3.67 -0.56
C VAL A 248 2.73 -2.79 -1.80
N LEU A 249 3.81 -2.14 -2.24
CA LEU A 249 3.81 -1.38 -3.49
C LEU A 249 3.50 -2.27 -4.71
N ARG A 250 3.96 -3.52 -4.71
CA ARG A 250 3.71 -4.49 -5.78
C ARG A 250 2.26 -4.94 -5.79
N GLU A 251 1.71 -5.32 -4.63
CA GLU A 251 0.29 -5.69 -4.51
C GLU A 251 -0.64 -4.54 -4.85
N ALA A 252 -0.24 -3.31 -4.50
CA ALA A 252 -0.94 -2.07 -4.89
C ALA A 252 -0.77 -1.72 -6.38
N LYS A 253 0.01 -2.50 -7.14
CA LYS A 253 0.35 -2.29 -8.55
C LYS A 253 0.97 -0.91 -8.82
N LEU A 254 1.56 -0.29 -7.80
CA LEU A 254 2.29 0.97 -7.92
C LEU A 254 3.69 0.73 -8.51
N ILE A 255 4.25 -0.46 -8.26
CA ILE A 255 5.46 -0.95 -8.92
C ILE A 255 5.20 -2.32 -9.54
N ARG A 256 6.02 -2.67 -10.52
CA ARG A 256 6.10 -3.99 -11.15
C ARG A 256 7.49 -4.58 -10.95
N THR A 257 7.56 -5.90 -11.03
CA THR A 257 8.82 -6.65 -10.93
C THR A 257 9.10 -7.42 -12.22
N LYS A 258 10.37 -7.48 -12.62
CA LYS A 258 10.85 -8.34 -13.70
C LYS A 258 12.08 -9.11 -13.20
N LYS A 259 12.22 -10.39 -13.57
CA LYS A 259 13.41 -11.18 -13.25
C LYS A 259 14.39 -11.13 -14.42
N ILE A 260 15.65 -10.80 -14.15
CA ILE A 260 16.76 -10.84 -15.12
C ILE A 260 17.97 -11.43 -14.42
N ASP A 261 18.62 -12.43 -15.01
CA ASP A 261 19.79 -13.12 -14.45
C ASP A 261 19.61 -13.54 -12.98
N GLY A 262 18.43 -14.09 -12.65
CA GLY A 262 18.10 -14.52 -11.30
C GLY A 262 17.76 -13.40 -10.31
N LYS A 263 17.86 -12.12 -10.71
CA LYS A 263 17.59 -10.96 -9.84
C LYS A 263 16.26 -10.30 -10.18
N TRP A 264 15.53 -9.93 -9.13
CA TRP A 264 14.30 -9.14 -9.26
C TRP A 264 14.64 -7.65 -9.41
N LEU A 265 14.16 -7.06 -10.49
CA LEU A 265 14.20 -5.63 -10.77
C LEU A 265 12.84 -5.03 -10.52
N TYR A 266 12.83 -3.90 -9.82
CA TYR A 266 11.65 -3.09 -9.57
C TYR A 266 11.62 -1.92 -10.56
N ALA A 267 10.44 -1.66 -11.11
CA ALA A 267 10.14 -0.51 -11.95
C ALA A 267 8.77 0.05 -11.59
N PRO A 268 8.54 1.36 -11.69
CA PRO A 268 7.25 1.93 -11.38
C PRO A 268 6.23 1.60 -12.48
N THR A 269 4.95 1.51 -12.10
CA THR A 269 3.84 1.43 -13.07
C THR A 269 3.52 2.81 -13.66
N SER A 270 3.77 3.88 -12.91
CA SER A 270 3.65 5.28 -13.33
C SER A 270 4.83 6.10 -12.83
N VAL A 271 5.30 7.08 -13.60
CA VAL A 271 6.39 7.99 -13.19
C VAL A 271 5.92 9.14 -12.29
N GLU A 272 4.63 9.21 -11.98
CA GLU A 272 4.08 10.22 -11.08
C GLU A 272 4.52 9.97 -9.64
N MET A 273 5.31 10.89 -9.10
CA MET A 273 5.78 10.82 -7.71
C MET A 273 4.66 11.14 -6.71
N PHE A 274 4.78 10.59 -5.51
CA PHE A 274 3.89 10.90 -4.39
C PHE A 274 4.36 12.12 -3.61
N LEU A 275 5.66 12.41 -3.62
CA LEU A 275 6.25 13.55 -2.95
C LEU A 275 6.76 14.59 -3.96
N THR A 276 6.72 15.85 -3.54
CA THR A 276 7.36 16.96 -4.23
C THR A 276 8.69 17.27 -3.55
N TYR A 277 9.75 17.38 -4.34
CA TYR A 277 11.10 17.63 -3.87
C TYR A 277 11.57 18.98 -4.39
N GLN A 278 12.15 19.82 -3.53
CA GLN A 278 12.84 21.05 -3.96
C GLN A 278 14.27 20.73 -4.43
N TYR A 279 14.38 19.79 -5.36
CA TYR A 279 15.63 19.31 -5.94
C TYR A 279 15.41 18.94 -7.40
N ASN A 280 16.46 19.03 -8.23
CA ASN A 280 16.38 18.64 -9.64
C ASN A 280 16.39 17.11 -9.81
N VAL A 281 15.25 16.51 -9.51
CA VAL A 281 14.98 15.07 -9.62
C VAL A 281 15.10 14.55 -11.05
N HIS A 282 14.79 15.36 -12.06
CA HIS A 282 14.97 14.97 -13.47
C HIS A 282 16.44 14.74 -13.84
N ALA A 283 17.34 15.57 -13.30
CA ALA A 283 18.78 15.39 -13.52
C ALA A 283 19.31 14.14 -12.77
N LEU A 284 18.74 13.80 -11.61
CA LEU A 284 19.03 12.54 -10.92
C LEU A 284 18.56 11.33 -11.75
N MET A 285 17.32 11.34 -12.22
CA MET A 285 16.78 10.31 -13.11
C MET A 285 17.62 10.13 -14.37
N ALA A 286 18.03 11.24 -15.00
CA ALA A 286 18.88 11.20 -16.19
C ALA A 286 20.22 10.52 -15.90
N ALA A 287 20.87 10.82 -14.76
CA ALA A 287 22.12 10.18 -14.37
C ALA A 287 21.96 8.66 -14.17
N PHE A 288 20.86 8.21 -13.55
CA PHE A 288 20.54 6.79 -13.39
C PHE A 288 20.27 6.11 -14.73
N ARG A 289 19.49 6.74 -15.61
CA ARG A 289 19.24 6.23 -16.97
C ARG A 289 20.54 6.07 -17.75
N SER A 290 21.41 7.09 -17.76
CA SER A 290 22.72 7.01 -18.41
C SER A 290 23.60 5.90 -17.81
N HIS A 291 23.56 5.72 -16.49
CA HIS A 291 24.27 4.61 -15.83
C HIS A 291 23.76 3.25 -16.32
N HIS A 292 22.45 3.02 -16.32
CA HIS A 292 21.87 1.76 -16.77
C HIS A 292 22.13 1.49 -18.25
N VAL A 293 21.98 2.49 -19.13
CA VAL A 293 22.29 2.33 -20.57
C VAL A 293 23.76 2.02 -20.81
N ARG A 294 24.67 2.44 -19.92
CA ARG A 294 26.10 2.14 -20.06
C ARG A 294 26.49 0.78 -19.52
N PHE A 295 25.91 0.36 -18.39
CA PHE A 295 26.41 -0.78 -17.63
C PHE A 295 25.40 -1.94 -17.48
N ASN A 296 24.10 -1.69 -17.66
CA ASN A 296 23.02 -2.64 -17.42
C ASN A 296 21.97 -2.58 -18.55
N ARG A 297 22.41 -2.66 -19.82
CA ARG A 297 21.54 -2.50 -21.00
C ARG A 297 20.44 -3.56 -21.07
N ASP A 298 20.76 -4.76 -20.63
CA ASP A 298 19.87 -5.91 -20.45
C ASP A 298 18.60 -5.57 -19.66
N ARG A 299 18.65 -4.60 -18.73
CA ARG A 299 17.49 -4.18 -17.94
C ARG A 299 16.37 -3.54 -18.76
N PHE A 300 16.68 -3.08 -19.97
CA PHE A 300 15.72 -2.49 -20.90
C PHE A 300 15.24 -3.45 -21.98
N SER A 301 15.73 -4.69 -22.02
CA SER A 301 15.18 -5.69 -22.94
C SER A 301 13.75 -6.06 -22.52
N GLU A 302 12.88 -6.34 -23.47
CA GLU A 302 11.61 -6.99 -23.18
C GLU A 302 11.88 -8.49 -23.05
N GLU A 303 11.80 -9.01 -21.82
CA GLU A 303 11.61 -10.46 -21.59
C GLU A 303 10.29 -10.61 -20.85
N GLN A 304 9.56 -11.65 -21.24
CA GLN A 304 8.18 -11.91 -20.88
C GLN A 304 7.94 -11.74 -19.37
N SER A 305 6.97 -10.90 -19.04
CA SER A 305 6.43 -10.80 -17.68
C SER A 305 5.91 -12.17 -17.26
N THR A 306 6.59 -12.83 -16.32
CA THR A 306 5.96 -13.89 -15.54
C THR A 306 4.95 -13.24 -14.61
N ILE A 307 3.68 -13.42 -14.95
CA ILE A 307 2.57 -13.21 -14.02
C ILE A 307 2.60 -14.44 -13.10
N GLU A 308 3.31 -14.36 -11.98
CA GLU A 308 3.18 -15.28 -10.84
C GLU A 308 2.85 -14.48 -9.58
#